data_AF-A0A1H7FSC9-F1
#
_entry.id   AF-A0A1H7FSC9-F1
#
_cell.length_a   1.000
_cell.length_b   1.000
_cell.length_c   1.000
_cell.angle_alpha   90.00
_cell.angle_beta   90.00
_cell.angle_gamma   90.00
#
_symmetry.space_group_name_H-M   'P 1'
#
loop_
_entity.id
_entity.type
_entity.pdbx_description
1 polymer ?
#
loop_
_entity_poly.entity_id
_entity_poly.type
_entity_poly.pdbx_seq_one_letter_code
_entity_poly.pdbx_strand_id
1 'polypeptide(L)'
;MKFVMRPYHIISLGGYIVEWDFPYRNLIVVNKTSEPIKIEIPVFNEEWIQEHRDLGLDIIPVNKYDNYLSMWKKAHAELDKIRPKNE
;
A
#
# COMPACT_ATOMS: atom_id res chain seq x y z
N MET A 1 -13.24 6.60 6.70
CA MET A 1 -12.30 7.76 6.64
C MET A 1 -11.57 7.70 5.30
N LYS A 2 -11.14 8.83 4.72
CA LYS A 2 -10.43 8.80 3.43
C LYS A 2 -9.04 9.40 3.59
N PHE A 3 -8.03 8.72 3.07
CA PHE A 3 -6.63 9.17 3.12
C PHE A 3 -6.16 9.53 1.72
N VAL A 4 -5.41 10.62 1.57
CA VAL A 4 -4.85 11.02 0.28
C VAL A 4 -3.41 10.54 0.22
N MET A 5 -3.16 9.54 -0.62
CA MET A 5 -1.82 9.08 -0.93
C MET A 5 -1.14 10.02 -1.90
N ARG A 6 -0.10 10.71 -1.43
CA ARG A 6 0.74 11.56 -2.27
C ARG A 6 1.45 10.74 -3.37
N PRO A 7 1.80 11.37 -4.50
CA PRO A 7 2.64 10.76 -5.52
C PRO A 7 3.94 10.20 -4.91
N TYR A 8 4.38 9.05 -5.39
CA TYR A 8 5.63 8.41 -4.97
C TYR A 8 5.75 8.18 -3.46
N HIS A 9 4.64 7.85 -2.80
CA HIS A 9 4.58 7.61 -1.36
C HIS A 9 4.22 6.16 -1.05
N ILE A 10 4.69 5.68 0.10
CA ILE A 10 4.46 4.32 0.61
C ILE A 10 3.89 4.40 2.02
N ILE A 11 2.87 3.60 2.30
CA ILE A 11 2.27 3.48 3.64
C ILE A 11 2.02 2.02 3.98
N SER A 12 1.74 1.74 5.24
CA SER A 12 1.39 0.40 5.71
C SER A 12 0.12 0.44 6.54
N LEU A 13 -0.81 -0.47 6.24
CA LEU A 13 -2.18 -0.46 6.76
C LEU A 13 -2.45 -1.48 7.86
N GLY A 14 -1.43 -2.10 8.46
CA GLY A 14 -1.60 -3.15 9.47
C GLY A 14 -2.44 -2.74 10.69
N GLY A 15 -2.35 -1.47 11.11
CA GLY A 15 -3.19 -0.91 12.18
C GLY A 15 -4.58 -0.45 11.74
N TYR A 16 -4.90 -0.55 10.45
CA TYR A 16 -6.15 -0.12 9.84
C TYR A 16 -6.96 -1.30 9.26
N ILE A 17 -6.48 -2.53 9.41
CA ILE A 17 -7.24 -3.74 9.11
C ILE A 17 -8.16 -4.00 10.30
N VAL A 18 -9.47 -4.07 10.05
CA VAL A 18 -10.48 -4.20 11.10
C VAL A 18 -10.99 -5.63 11.23
N GLU A 19 -10.98 -6.40 10.15
CA GLU A 19 -11.57 -7.74 10.15
C GLU A 19 -10.67 -8.81 10.78
N TRP A 20 -11.31 -9.66 11.59
CA TRP A 20 -10.64 -10.76 12.27
C TRP A 20 -10.27 -11.92 11.32
N ASP A 21 -11.02 -12.07 10.21
CA ASP A 21 -10.79 -13.10 9.18
C ASP A 21 -10.07 -12.55 7.94
N PHE A 22 -9.36 -11.43 8.08
CA PHE A 22 -8.54 -10.90 6.99
C PHE A 22 -7.22 -11.70 6.89
N PRO A 23 -6.87 -12.29 5.73
CA PRO A 23 -5.76 -13.25 5.65
C PRO A 23 -4.37 -12.62 5.78
N TYR A 24 -4.28 -11.29 5.65
CA TYR A 24 -3.02 -10.54 5.68
C TYR A 24 -2.81 -9.82 7.01
N ARG A 25 -1.58 -9.81 7.51
CA ARG A 25 -1.18 -9.05 8.71
C ARG A 25 -0.98 -7.57 8.44
N ASN A 26 -0.71 -7.22 7.18
CA ASN A 26 -0.48 -5.86 6.75
C ASN A 26 -0.71 -5.76 5.24
N LEU A 27 -1.05 -4.55 4.76
CA LEU A 27 -0.99 -4.19 3.36
C LEU A 27 0.01 -3.06 3.21
N ILE A 28 1.05 -3.27 2.42
CA ILE A 28 1.96 -2.21 1.99
C ILE A 28 1.35 -1.60 0.74
N VAL A 29 1.05 -0.30 0.80
CA VAL A 29 0.41 0.43 -0.27
C VAL A 29 1.42 1.42 -0.84
N VAL A 30 1.64 1.36 -2.15
CA VAL A 30 2.61 2.21 -2.84
C VAL A 30 1.89 2.98 -3.94
N ASN A 31 1.97 4.30 -3.89
CA ASN A 31 1.54 5.14 -5.00
C ASN A 31 2.73 5.38 -5.92
N LYS A 32 2.78 4.67 -7.05
CA LYS A 32 3.81 4.81 -8.08
C LYS A 32 3.46 5.87 -9.15
N THR A 33 2.26 6.46 -9.08
CA THR A 33 1.81 7.44 -10.05
C THR A 33 2.28 8.84 -9.69
N SER A 34 2.17 9.76 -10.65
CA SER A 34 2.42 11.20 -10.44
C SER A 34 1.24 11.93 -9.81
N GLU A 35 0.10 11.25 -9.60
CA GLU A 35 -1.14 11.85 -9.12
C GLU A 35 -1.46 11.43 -7.68
N PRO A 36 -2.07 12.32 -6.89
CA PRO A 36 -2.56 11.94 -5.57
C PRO A 36 -3.78 11.03 -5.69
N ILE A 37 -3.75 9.86 -5.06
CA ILE A 37 -4.85 8.89 -5.07
C ILE A 37 -5.52 8.86 -3.71
N LYS A 38 -6.84 8.96 -3.70
CA LYS A 38 -7.64 8.85 -2.48
C LYS A 38 -7.94 7.39 -2.20
N ILE A 39 -7.56 6.92 -1.03
CA ILE A 39 -7.82 5.55 -0.58
C ILE A 39 -8.84 5.54 0.55
N GLU A 40 -9.63 4.47 0.60
CA GLU A 40 -10.62 4.28 1.65
C GLU A 40 -10.02 3.49 2.80
N ILE A 41 -10.17 4.00 4.03
CA ILE A 41 -9.72 3.31 5.25
C ILE A 41 -10.83 3.38 6.30
N PRO A 42 -11.01 2.34 7.15
CA PRO A 42 -10.18 1.14 7.30
C PRO A 42 -10.41 0.08 6.21
N VAL A 43 -9.57 -0.96 6.21
CA VAL A 43 -9.68 -2.13 5.32
C VAL A 43 -10.59 -3.16 5.97
N PHE A 44 -11.64 -3.56 5.26
CA PHE A 44 -12.62 -4.53 5.74
C PHE A 44 -12.41 -5.88 5.07
N ASN A 45 -12.46 -5.95 3.74
CA ASN A 45 -12.43 -7.21 2.99
C ASN A 45 -11.31 -7.23 1.94
N GLU A 46 -11.07 -8.40 1.34
CA GLU A 46 -10.02 -8.57 0.34
C GLU A 46 -10.30 -7.84 -0.98
N GLU A 47 -11.57 -7.54 -1.28
CA GLU A 47 -11.98 -6.79 -2.48
C GLU A 47 -11.28 -5.43 -2.53
N TRP A 48 -11.04 -4.82 -1.36
CA TRP A 48 -10.26 -3.59 -1.20
C TRP A 48 -8.94 -3.62 -1.97
N ILE A 49 -8.24 -4.78 -1.99
CA ILE A 49 -6.94 -4.93 -2.66
C ILE A 49 -7.10 -4.72 -4.17
N GLN A 50 -8.11 -5.34 -4.78
CA GLN A 50 -8.31 -5.26 -6.22
C GLN A 50 -8.83 -3.87 -6.61
N GLU A 51 -9.78 -3.32 -5.86
CA GLU A 51 -10.28 -1.95 -6.09
C GLU A 51 -9.15 -0.92 -6.12
N HIS A 52 -8.20 -1.01 -5.18
CA HIS A 52 -7.10 -0.05 -5.09
C HIS A 52 -6.02 -0.31 -6.14
N ARG A 53 -5.84 -1.55 -6.61
CA ARG A 53 -5.00 -1.86 -7.78
C ARG A 53 -5.56 -1.26 -9.05
N ASP A 54 -6.88 -1.29 -9.22
CA ASP A 54 -7.56 -0.70 -10.38
C ASP A 54 -7.44 0.84 -10.40
N LEU A 55 -7.26 1.46 -9.23
CA LEU A 55 -6.90 2.89 -9.10
C LEU A 55 -5.43 3.20 -9.47
N GLY A 56 -4.62 2.18 -9.77
CA GLY A 56 -3.20 2.33 -10.12
C GLY A 56 -2.24 2.27 -8.93
N LEU A 57 -2.71 1.87 -7.74
CA LEU A 57 -1.85 1.64 -6.58
C LEU A 57 -1.23 0.25 -6.63
N ASP A 58 0.01 0.14 -6.17
CA ASP A 58 0.63 -1.16 -5.96
C ASP A 58 0.38 -1.61 -4.53
N ILE A 59 -0.47 -2.62 -4.39
CA ILE A 59 -0.86 -3.22 -3.11
C ILE A 59 -0.12 -4.53 -2.94
N ILE A 60 0.73 -4.57 -1.90
CA ILE A 60 1.55 -5.72 -1.54
C ILE A 60 0.99 -6.29 -0.23
N PRO A 61 0.26 -7.40 -0.29
CA PRO A 61 -0.24 -8.08 0.90
C PRO A 61 0.90 -8.76 1.66
N VAL A 62 0.89 -8.67 2.98
CA VAL A 62 1.92 -9.25 3.85
C VAL A 62 1.28 -10.30 4.75
N ASN A 63 1.60 -11.56 4.50
CA ASN A 63 1.11 -12.69 5.28
C ASN A 63 1.86 -12.84 6.60
N LYS A 64 1.41 -13.79 7.41
CA LYS A 64 2.06 -14.09 8.69
C LYS A 64 3.47 -14.67 8.55
N TYR A 65 3.79 -15.32 7.45
CA TYR A 65 5.11 -15.92 7.27
C TYR A 65 6.08 -14.99 6.55
N ASP A 66 5.60 -13.84 6.08
CA ASP A 66 6.39 -12.91 5.31
C ASP A 66 7.27 -12.02 6.20
N ASN A 67 8.44 -11.64 5.67
CA ASN A 67 9.28 -10.64 6.29
C ASN A 67 8.86 -9.24 5.82
N TYR A 68 8.04 -8.58 6.63
CA TYR A 68 7.57 -7.22 6.39
C TYR A 68 8.71 -6.24 6.03
N LEU A 69 9.81 -6.25 6.79
CA LEU A 69 10.90 -5.30 6.60
C LEU A 69 11.58 -5.48 5.23
N SER A 70 11.80 -6.73 4.81
CA SER A 70 12.38 -7.04 3.50
C SER A 70 11.47 -6.61 2.37
N MET A 71 10.17 -6.87 2.47
CA MET A 71 9.19 -6.47 1.46
C MET A 71 9.05 -4.95 1.35
N TRP A 72 9.00 -4.26 2.49
CA TRP A 72 8.95 -2.80 2.53
C TRP A 72 10.20 -2.18 1.91
N LYS A 73 11.40 -2.67 2.27
CA LYS A 73 12.66 -2.18 1.69
C LYS A 73 12.71 -2.37 0.18
N LYS A 74 12.24 -3.52 -0.31
CA LYS A 74 12.16 -3.79 -1.76
C LYS A 74 11.20 -2.82 -2.43
N ALA A 75 10.00 -2.63 -1.89
CA ALA A 75 9.00 -1.72 -2.43
C ALA A 75 9.51 -0.27 -2.45
N HIS A 76 10.15 0.18 -1.37
CA HIS A 76 10.75 1.50 -1.27
C HIS A 76 11.88 1.70 -2.30
N ALA A 77 12.76 0.72 -2.45
CA ALA A 77 13.84 0.79 -3.45
C ALA A 77 13.30 0.87 -4.89
N GLU A 78 12.22 0.16 -5.21
CA GLU A 78 11.57 0.28 -6.52
C GLU A 78 10.90 1.66 -6.71
N LEU A 79 10.31 2.20 -5.64
CA LEU A 79 9.71 3.54 -5.66
C LEU A 79 10.75 4.64 -5.88
N ASP A 80 11.91 4.52 -5.24
CA ASP A 80 13.02 5.49 -5.38
C ASP A 80 13.60 5.53 -6.80
N LYS A 81 13.52 4.43 -7.56
CA LYS A 81 13.98 4.39 -8.96
C LYS A 81 13.11 5.23 -9.89
N ILE A 82 11.81 5.28 -9.61
CA ILE A 82 10.82 5.98 -10.45
C ILE A 82 10.53 7.40 -9.94
N ARG A 83 10.79 7.66 -8.66
CA ARG A 83 10.58 8.99 -8.08
C ARG A 83 11.49 9.97 -8.81
N PRO A 84 10.96 11.07 -9.37
CA PRO A 84 11.81 12.11 -9.94
C PRO A 84 12.78 12.57 -8.84
N LYS A 85 14.08 12.52 -9.15
CA LYS A 85 15.08 13.23 -8.36
C LYS A 85 14.77 14.70 -8.58
N ASN A 86 14.05 15.30 -7.64
CA ASN A 86 14.04 16.75 -7.54
C ASN A 86 15.51 17.17 -7.41
N GLU A 87 16.02 17.88 -8.41
CA GLU A 87 17.27 18.65 -8.33
C GLU A 87 17.18 19.69 -7.20
#